data_AF-A0AAJ7L3F4-F1
#
_entry.id   AF-A0AAJ7L3F4-F1
#
_cell.length_a   1.000
_cell.length_b   1.000
_cell.length_c   1.000
_cell.angle_alpha   90.00
_cell.angle_beta   90.00
_cell.angle_gamma   90.00
#
_symmetry.space_group_name_H-M   'P 1'
#
loop_
_entity.id
_entity.type
_entity.pdbx_description
1 polymer ?
#
loop_
_entity_poly.entity_id
_entity_poly.type
_entity_poly.pdbx_seq_one_letter_code
_entity_poly.pdbx_strand_id
1 'polypeptide(L)'
;MVEALVGTWKLESSENFDELLKELNVGFMTISLKTTESKFKIGEEFEEHKADGSKGKSTFTIDGDKLVQKSDNQGKEYFTTREVEGGKLKVTVKAGNVTCIRTYVKA
;
A
#
# COMPACT_ATOMS: atom_id res chain seq x y z
N MET A 1 16.26 8.17 -6.40
CA MET A 1 15.72 6.82 -6.75
C MET A 1 14.32 6.55 -6.21
N VAL A 2 13.98 6.90 -4.96
CA VAL A 2 12.56 7.02 -4.53
C VAL A 2 11.76 8.04 -5.37
N GLU A 3 12.43 9.01 -5.98
CA GLU A 3 11.82 9.98 -6.90
C GLU A 3 11.13 9.31 -8.09
N ALA A 4 11.56 8.11 -8.49
CA ALA A 4 10.87 7.36 -9.53
C ALA A 4 9.45 7.01 -9.09
N LEU A 5 9.23 6.71 -7.79
CA LEU A 5 7.91 6.47 -7.21
C LEU A 5 7.06 7.74 -7.16
N VAL A 6 7.67 8.93 -7.19
CA VAL A 6 6.99 10.22 -7.15
C VAL A 6 6.38 10.51 -8.52
N GLY A 7 5.05 10.51 -8.59
CA GLY A 7 4.32 10.79 -9.82
C GLY A 7 2.89 10.30 -9.75
N THR A 8 2.13 10.58 -10.81
CA THR A 8 0.78 10.06 -10.96
C THR A 8 0.87 8.68 -11.61
N TRP A 9 0.26 7.69 -10.96
CA TRP A 9 0.27 6.30 -11.40
C TRP A 9 -1.16 5.83 -11.61
N LYS A 10 -1.47 5.34 -12.80
CA LYS A 10 -2.76 4.74 -13.12
C LYS A 10 -2.68 3.23 -12.99
N LEU A 11 -3.64 2.65 -12.27
CA LEU A 11 -3.74 1.19 -12.14
C LEU A 11 -3.95 0.57 -13.52
N GLU A 12 -3.05 -0.32 -13.94
CA GLU A 12 -3.13 -1.11 -15.17
C GLU A 12 -3.78 -2.46 -14.88
N SER A 13 -3.32 -3.15 -13.83
CA SER A 13 -3.82 -4.47 -13.45
C SER A 13 -3.70 -4.73 -11.95
N SER A 14 -4.51 -5.66 -11.46
CA SER A 14 -4.59 -6.00 -10.03
C SER A 14 -4.96 -7.48 -9.89
N GLU A 15 -4.07 -8.26 -9.29
CA GLU A 15 -4.21 -9.70 -9.08
C GLU A 15 -4.32 -10.01 -7.59
N ASN A 16 -5.15 -10.98 -7.20
CA ASN A 16 -5.37 -11.39 -5.81
C ASN A 16 -5.83 -10.28 -4.83
N PHE A 17 -6.40 -9.19 -5.35
CA PHE A 17 -6.88 -8.10 -4.50
C PHE A 17 -8.08 -8.53 -3.64
N ASP A 18 -9.02 -9.30 -4.18
CA ASP A 18 -10.19 -9.78 -3.44
C ASP A 18 -9.80 -10.65 -2.23
N GLU A 19 -8.85 -11.57 -2.43
CA GLU A 19 -8.31 -12.43 -1.37
C GLU A 19 -7.60 -11.61 -0.28
N LEU A 20 -6.87 -10.57 -0.68
CA LEU A 20 -6.21 -9.66 0.27
C LEU A 20 -7.25 -8.97 1.17
N LEU A 21 -8.37 -8.54 0.60
CA LEU A 21 -9.43 -7.87 1.37
C LEU A 21 -10.09 -8.81 2.36
N LYS A 22 -10.35 -10.06 1.95
CA LYS A 22 -10.85 -11.11 2.85
C LYS A 22 -9.86 -11.36 3.99
N GLU A 23 -8.58 -11.53 3.66
CA GLU A 23 -7.52 -11.78 4.64
C GLU A 23 -7.38 -10.63 5.63
N LEU A 24 -7.47 -9.38 5.16
CA LEU A 24 -7.43 -8.19 6.03
C LEU A 24 -8.76 -7.88 6.73
N ASN A 25 -9.82 -8.66 6.46
CA ASN A 25 -11.19 -8.40 6.89
C ASN A 25 -11.66 -6.97 6.55
N VAL A 26 -11.18 -6.42 5.43
CA VAL A 26 -11.54 -5.07 4.97
C VAL A 26 -12.75 -5.19 4.06
N GLY A 27 -13.87 -4.59 4.48
CA GLY A 27 -15.07 -4.54 3.65
C GLY A 27 -14.80 -3.78 2.34
N PHE A 28 -15.29 -4.32 1.22
CA PHE A 28 -15.15 -3.71 -0.11
C PHE A 28 -15.67 -2.26 -0.15
N MET A 29 -16.63 -1.92 0.71
CA MET A 29 -17.20 -0.58 0.88
C MET A 29 -16.20 0.46 1.45
N THR A 30 -15.15 0.03 2.15
CA THR A 30 -14.13 0.91 2.72
C THR A 30 -13.11 1.39 1.67
N ILE A 31 -12.98 0.66 0.55
CA ILE A 31 -12.09 1.02 -0.58
C ILE A 31 -12.81 1.97 -1.54
N SER A 32 -13.66 2.84 -0.99
CA SER A 32 -14.12 3.99 -1.75
C SER A 32 -12.87 4.73 -2.26
N LEU A 33 -12.77 4.89 -3.59
CA LEU A 33 -11.73 5.66 -4.30
C LEU A 33 -11.80 7.12 -3.84
N LYS A 34 -11.43 7.38 -2.60
CA LYS A 34 -11.26 8.71 -2.04
C LYS A 34 -9.82 9.10 -2.25
N THR A 35 -9.63 10.26 -2.86
CA THR A 35 -8.34 10.92 -2.90
C THR A 35 -8.00 11.33 -1.48
N THR A 36 -7.15 10.56 -0.81
CA THR A 36 -6.64 10.88 0.51
C THR A 36 -5.19 11.32 0.37
N GLU A 37 -4.93 12.58 0.74
CA GLU A 37 -3.58 13.12 0.83
C GLU A 37 -3.06 12.87 2.25
N SER A 38 -2.11 11.95 2.37
CA SER A 38 -1.42 11.66 3.64
C SER A 38 0.04 12.07 3.54
N LYS A 39 0.49 12.95 4.43
CA LYS A 39 1.91 13.32 4.56
C LYS A 39 2.55 12.40 5.59
N PHE A 40 3.49 11.58 5.14
CA PHE A 40 4.28 10.70 6.00
C PHE A 40 5.76 11.02 5.81
N LYS A 41 6.57 10.63 6.79
CA LYS A 41 8.03 10.68 6.70
C LYS A 41 8.58 9.26 6.68
N ILE A 42 9.60 9.04 5.85
CA ILE A 42 10.29 7.76 5.77
C ILE A 42 11.03 7.53 7.08
N GLY A 43 10.86 6.34 7.65
CA GLY A 43 11.47 5.94 8.93
C GLY A 43 10.71 6.39 10.18
N GLU A 44 9.60 7.11 10.06
CA GLU A 44 8.73 7.47 11.19
C GLU A 44 7.42 6.66 11.16
N GLU A 45 6.99 6.20 12.34
CA GLU A 45 5.68 5.57 12.52
C GLU A 45 4.57 6.63 12.29
N PHE A 46 3.67 6.37 11.35
CA PHE A 46 2.51 7.19 11.07
C PHE A 46 1.24 6.51 11.59
N GLU A 47 0.49 7.19 12.45
CA GLU A 47 -0.82 6.72 12.91
C GLU A 47 -1.90 7.09 11.86
N GLU A 48 -2.40 6.08 11.15
CA GLU A 48 -3.51 6.23 10.22
C GLU A 48 -4.83 6.24 10.98
N HIS A 49 -5.49 7.40 11.00
CA HIS A 49 -6.85 7.55 11.47
C HIS A 49 -7.82 7.13 10.37
N LYS A 50 -8.35 5.91 10.45
CA LYS A 50 -9.39 5.45 9.52
C LYS A 50 -10.73 6.11 9.89
N ALA A 51 -11.58 6.30 8.89
CA ALA A 51 -12.92 6.89 9.06
C ALA A 51 -13.83 6.11 10.03
N ASP A 52 -13.49 4.86 10.31
CA ASP A 52 -14.13 3.97 11.27
C ASP A 52 -13.71 4.23 12.74
N GLY A 53 -12.76 5.14 12.98
CA GLY A 53 -12.20 5.38 14.32
C GLY A 53 -11.11 4.38 14.73
N SER A 54 -10.91 3.32 13.94
CA SER A 54 -9.80 2.39 14.04
C SER A 54 -8.45 3.09 13.79
N LYS A 55 -7.51 2.98 14.74
CA LYS A 55 -6.12 3.44 14.61
C LYS A 55 -5.27 2.34 13.99
N GLY A 56 -4.74 2.57 12.80
CA GLY A 56 -3.70 1.71 12.21
C GLY A 56 -2.33 2.36 12.38
N LYS A 57 -1.27 1.57 12.47
CA LYS A 57 0.10 2.08 12.44
C LYS A 57 0.76 1.72 11.12
N SER A 58 1.33 2.69 10.43
CA SER A 58 2.01 2.47 9.16
C SER A 58 3.41 3.06 9.21
N THR A 59 4.41 2.24 8.89
CA THR A 59 5.82 2.64 8.84
C THR A 59 6.32 2.48 7.41
N PHE A 60 6.91 3.53 6.86
CA PHE A 60 7.47 3.52 5.50
C PHE A 60 8.98 3.44 5.57
N THR A 61 9.57 2.42 4.96
CA THR A 61 11.01 2.19 4.92
C THR A 61 11.46 2.13 3.46
N ILE A 62 12.60 2.73 3.13
CA ILE A 62 13.20 2.61 1.81
C ILE A 62 14.33 1.58 1.91
N ASP A 63 14.23 0.52 1.13
CA ASP A 63 15.26 -0.52 0.99
C ASP A 63 15.85 -0.42 -0.43
N GLY A 64 16.94 0.36 -0.55
CA GLY A 64 17.57 0.67 -1.83
C GLY A 64 16.65 1.43 -2.78
N ASP A 65 16.06 0.71 -3.75
CA ASP A 65 15.15 1.24 -4.77
C ASP A 65 13.66 0.92 -4.48
N LYS A 66 13.38 0.14 -3.42
CA LYS A 66 12.03 -0.31 -3.08
C LYS A 66 11.48 0.44 -1.87
N LEU A 67 10.23 0.87 -1.95
CA LEU A 67 9.51 1.43 -0.81
C LEU A 67 8.71 0.32 -0.13
N VAL A 68 9.10 -0.04 1.08
CA VAL A 68 8.43 -1.03 1.91
C VAL A 68 7.59 -0.31 2.96
N GLN A 69 6.27 -0.40 2.82
CA GLN A 69 5.30 0.08 3.79
C GLN A 69 4.85 -1.09 4.66
N LYS A 70 5.15 -1.05 5.95
CA LYS A 70 4.64 -1.99 6.95
C LYS A 70 3.45 -1.35 7.65
N SER A 71 2.28 -1.95 7.52
CA SER A 71 1.04 -1.46 8.13
C SER A 71 0.47 -2.51 9.08
N ASP A 72 0.08 -2.08 10.28
CA ASP A 72 -0.68 -2.86 11.24
C ASP A 72 -2.13 -2.35 11.28
N ASN A 73 -3.09 -3.27 11.19
CA ASN A 73 -4.50 -2.99 11.32
C ASN A 73 -5.14 -3.97 12.30
N GLN A 74 -5.41 -3.51 13.53
CA GLN A 74 -6.00 -4.34 14.59
C GLN A 74 -5.26 -5.69 14.78
N GLY A 75 -3.92 -5.68 14.77
CA GLY A 75 -3.10 -6.88 14.91
C GLY A 75 -2.93 -7.70 13.63
N LYS A 76 -3.52 -7.27 12.50
CA LYS A 76 -3.19 -7.80 11.17
C LYS A 76 -2.11 -6.94 10.53
N GLU A 77 -0.88 -7.44 10.59
CA GLU A 77 0.25 -6.85 9.88
C GLU A 77 0.22 -7.23 8.40
N TYR A 78 0.42 -6.24 7.54
CA TYR A 78 0.62 -6.43 6.12
C TYR A 78 1.73 -5.53 5.58
N PHE A 79 2.41 -6.04 4.57
CA PHE A 79 3.56 -5.40 3.96
C PHE A 79 3.21 -5.02 2.53
N THR A 80 3.38 -3.75 2.19
CA THR A 80 3.19 -3.24 0.84
C THR A 80 4.54 -2.80 0.30
N THR A 81 5.06 -3.54 -0.66
CA THR A 81 6.30 -3.20 -1.37
C THR A 81 5.96 -2.49 -2.67
N ARG A 82 6.57 -1.35 -2.93
CA ARG A 82 6.42 -0.58 -4.17
C ARG A 82 7.78 -0.47 -4.84
N GLU A 83 7.88 -0.93 -6.07
CA GLU A 83 9.10 -0.87 -6.87
C GLU A 83 8.79 -0.34 -8.26
N VAL A 84 9.67 0.48 -8.82
CA VAL A 84 9.53 1.01 -10.18
C VAL A 84 10.53 0.30 -11.07
N GLU A 85 10.03 -0.49 -12.01
CA GLU A 85 10.85 -1.19 -12.99
C GLU A 85 10.44 -0.76 -14.40
N GLY A 86 11.38 -0.21 -15.17
CA GLY A 86 11.13 0.17 -16.57
C GLY A 86 10.00 1.20 -16.78
N GLY A 87 9.71 2.04 -15.79
CA GLY A 87 8.62 3.03 -15.87
C GLY A 87 7.23 2.48 -15.53
N LYS A 88 7.15 1.25 -15.02
CA LYS A 88 5.94 0.69 -14.41
C LYS A 88 6.14 0.56 -12.91
N LEU A 89 5.13 0.94 -12.14
CA LEU A 89 5.11 0.80 -10.69
C LEU A 89 4.45 -0.53 -10.33
N LYS A 90 5.25 -1.48 -9.86
CA LYS A 90 4.76 -2.75 -9.31
C LYS A 90 4.55 -2.57 -7.80
N VAL A 91 3.34 -2.85 -7.35
CA VAL A 91 2.93 -2.78 -5.94
C VAL A 91 2.55 -4.18 -5.49
N THR A 92 3.33 -4.76 -4.59
CA THR A 92 3.07 -6.08 -4.02
C THR A 92 2.62 -5.92 -2.58
N VAL A 93 1.40 -6.35 -2.28
CA VAL A 93 0.84 -6.35 -0.93
C VAL A 93 0.81 -7.78 -0.40
N LYS A 94 1.43 -8.03 0.74
CA LYS A 94 1.47 -9.32 1.41
C LYS A 94 0.82 -9.19 2.78
N ALA A 95 -0.26 -9.94 3.01
CA ALA A 95 -0.95 -10.03 4.29
C ALA A 95 -1.08 -11.51 4.65
N GLY A 96 -0.49 -11.93 5.77
CA GLY A 96 -0.52 -13.34 6.18
C GLY A 96 -0.04 -14.28 5.07
N ASN A 97 -0.95 -15.12 4.56
CA ASN A 97 -0.68 -16.09 3.51
C ASN A 97 -1.07 -15.61 2.09
N VAL A 98 -1.71 -14.45 1.98
CA VAL A 98 -2.16 -13.88 0.72
C VAL A 98 -1.16 -12.86 0.18
N THR A 99 -0.91 -12.94 -1.12
CA THR A 99 -0.11 -11.95 -1.86
C THR A 99 -0.93 -11.38 -3.00
N CYS A 100 -1.08 -10.06 -3.02
CA CYS A 100 -1.71 -9.29 -4.08
C CYS A 100 -0.64 -8.53 -4.85
N ILE A 101 -0.73 -8.52 -6.18
CA ILE A 101 0.19 -7.79 -7.05
C ILE A 101 -0.63 -6.84 -7.89
N ARG A 102 -0.25 -5.56 -7.88
CA ARG A 102 -0.89 -4.50 -8.64
C ARG A 102 0.15 -3.83 -9.51
N THR A 103 -0.11 -3.75 -10.80
CA THR A 103 0.76 -3.05 -11.74
C THR A 103 0.12 -1.72 -12.09
N TYR A 104 0.91 -0.66 -12.00
CA TYR A 104 0.53 0.68 -12.37
C TYR A 104 1.46 1.19 -13.45
N VAL A 105 0.90 1.99 -14.36
CA VAL A 105 1.64 2.71 -15.40
C VAL A 105 1.62 4.19 -15.09
N LYS A 106 2.68 4.91 -15.45
CA LYS A 106 2.73 6.35 -15.28
C LYS A 106 1.58 6.99 -16.06
N ALA A 107 0.77 7.79 -15.36
CA ALA A 107 -0.39 8.47 -15.93
C ALA A 107 0.02 9.71 -16.73
#